data_AF-A0A2V9ADM0-F1
#
_entry.id   AF-A0A2V9ADM0-F1
#
_cell.length_a   1.000
_cell.length_b   1.000
_cell.length_c   1.000
_cell.angle_alpha   90.00
_cell.angle_beta   90.00
_cell.angle_gamma   90.00
#
_symmetry.space_group_name_H-M   'P 1'
#
loop_
_entity.id
_entity.type
_entity.pdbx_description
1 polymer ?
#
loop_
_entity_poly.entity_id
_entity_poly.type
_entity_poly.pdbx_seq_one_letter_code
_entity_poly.pdbx_strand_id
1 'polypeptide(L)'
;MQIPLRTGGHTPKAADVTAALEAANLEAGEVLRAGNLERLGRPIVVYRQLLVSGVELKGKRGTAQIQVEIVAVVTAERTESQLGWEDHQMELHHTKQGWVMTQGNEIAYVPRDGALRVLAARLAALTQSTDRSTEKDREQASIIRFLNLLVE
;
A
#
# COMPACT_ATOMS: atom_id res chain seq x y z
N MET A 1 1.71 2.63 -13.33
CA MET A 1 1.44 4.00 -12.85
C MET A 1 2.76 4.76 -12.80
N GLN A 2 2.76 6.05 -13.13
CA GLN A 2 3.95 6.91 -12.96
C GLN A 2 3.81 7.75 -11.70
N ILE A 3 4.80 7.69 -10.82
CA ILE A 3 4.84 8.42 -9.55
C ILE A 3 5.94 9.50 -9.67
N PRO A 4 5.59 10.79 -9.64
CA PRO A 4 6.58 11.86 -9.74
C PRO A 4 7.41 11.96 -8.47
N LEU A 5 8.73 12.09 -8.63
CA LEU A 5 9.65 12.33 -7.52
C LEU A 5 9.83 13.84 -7.30
N ARG A 6 9.65 14.29 -6.05
CA ARG A 6 9.79 15.71 -5.69
C ARG A 6 11.26 16.06 -5.40
N THR A 7 12.11 16.03 -6.44
CA THR A 7 13.56 16.22 -6.28
C THR A 7 14.05 17.67 -6.38
N GLY A 8 13.15 18.63 -6.64
CA GLY A 8 13.51 20.05 -6.82
C GLY A 8 14.45 20.31 -8.02
N GLY A 9 14.47 19.41 -9.02
CA GLY A 9 15.37 19.50 -10.17
C GLY A 9 16.75 18.86 -9.96
N HIS A 10 16.98 18.24 -8.80
CA HIS A 10 18.21 17.52 -8.49
C HIS A 10 18.09 16.02 -8.72
N THR A 11 19.21 15.31 -8.57
CA THR A 11 19.27 13.85 -8.63
C THR A 11 18.47 13.23 -7.49
N PRO A 12 17.59 12.25 -7.78
CA PRO A 12 16.79 11.55 -6.76
C PRO A 12 17.67 10.92 -5.69
N LYS A 13 17.25 11.07 -4.44
CA LYS A 13 17.81 10.37 -3.29
C LYS A 13 16.81 9.35 -2.75
N ALA A 14 17.27 8.45 -1.91
CA ALA A 14 16.43 7.46 -1.24
C ALA A 14 15.20 8.10 -0.58
N ALA A 15 15.37 9.23 0.12
CA ALA A 15 14.28 9.96 0.77
C ALA A 15 13.20 10.47 -0.21
N ASP A 16 13.58 10.89 -1.42
CA ASP A 16 12.61 11.34 -2.44
C ASP A 16 11.75 10.17 -2.93
N VAL A 17 12.37 9.00 -3.07
CA VAL A 17 11.70 7.76 -3.47
C VAL A 17 10.78 7.27 -2.34
N THR A 18 11.26 7.25 -1.10
CA THR A 18 10.46 6.89 0.08
C THR A 18 9.21 7.76 0.17
N ALA A 19 9.37 9.09 0.15
CA ALA A 19 8.25 10.02 0.27
C ALA A 19 7.23 9.86 -0.87
N ALA A 20 7.70 9.60 -2.09
CA ALA A 20 6.84 9.37 -3.23
C ALA A 20 6.05 8.05 -3.12
N LEU A 21 6.69 6.97 -2.66
CA LEU A 21 6.04 5.68 -2.41
C LEU A 21 5.02 5.78 -1.28
N GLU A 22 5.37 6.41 -0.16
CA GLU A 22 4.45 6.60 0.97
C GLU A 22 3.20 7.39 0.56
N ALA A 23 3.37 8.46 -0.23
CA ALA A 23 2.25 9.24 -0.75
C ALA A 23 1.33 8.39 -1.66
N ALA A 24 1.92 7.65 -2.61
CA ALA A 24 1.16 6.77 -3.50
C ALA A 24 0.43 5.64 -2.75
N ASN A 25 1.08 5.05 -1.75
CA ASN A 25 0.52 3.96 -0.94
C ASN A 25 -0.59 4.45 0.01
N LEU A 26 -0.52 5.70 0.48
CA LEU A 26 -1.59 6.31 1.26
C LEU A 26 -2.88 6.44 0.42
N GLU A 27 -2.77 6.89 -0.84
CA GLU A 27 -3.88 6.92 -1.79
C GLU A 27 -4.39 5.52 -2.11
N ALA A 28 -3.51 4.53 -2.25
CA ALA A 28 -3.90 3.15 -2.48
C ALA A 28 -4.73 2.57 -1.31
N GLY A 29 -4.51 3.05 -0.07
CA GLY A 29 -5.29 2.67 1.11
C GLY A 29 -6.79 2.97 1.03
N GLU A 30 -7.21 3.84 0.11
CA GLU A 30 -8.62 4.08 -0.22
C GLU A 30 -9.34 2.82 -0.72
N VAL A 31 -8.61 1.85 -1.27
CA VAL A 31 -9.18 0.55 -1.68
C VAL A 31 -9.84 -0.18 -0.52
N LEU A 32 -9.34 -0.01 0.71
CA LEU A 32 -9.92 -0.61 1.91
C LEU A 32 -11.24 0.06 2.31
N ARG A 33 -11.52 1.27 1.81
CA ARG A 33 -12.75 2.01 2.10
C ARG A 33 -13.92 1.56 1.23
N ALA A 34 -13.65 1.13 0.00
CA ALA A 34 -14.63 0.98 -1.10
C ALA A 34 -15.70 -0.11 -0.91
N GLY A 35 -15.64 -0.92 0.15
CA GLY A 35 -16.66 -1.94 0.41
C GLY A 35 -16.32 -3.30 -0.17
N ASN A 36 -16.50 -4.32 0.67
CA ASN A 36 -16.26 -5.73 0.42
C ASN A 36 -14.78 -6.11 0.14
N LEU A 37 -14.09 -6.48 1.23
CA LEU A 37 -12.72 -7.04 1.20
C LEU A 37 -12.60 -8.36 0.42
N GLU A 38 -13.72 -9.01 0.08
CA GLU A 38 -13.77 -10.24 -0.72
C GLU A 38 -13.89 -9.95 -2.22
N ARG A 39 -14.14 -8.69 -2.61
CA ARG A 39 -14.27 -8.24 -4.01
C ARG A 39 -13.24 -7.17 -4.37
N LEU A 40 -12.01 -7.41 -3.97
CA LEU A 40 -10.91 -6.50 -4.29
C LEU A 40 -10.57 -6.59 -5.79
N GLY A 41 -10.52 -5.45 -6.47
CA GLY A 41 -10.11 -5.39 -7.88
C GLY A 41 -8.64 -5.73 -8.11
N ARG A 42 -7.84 -5.81 -7.05
CA ARG A 42 -6.42 -6.21 -7.04
C ARG A 42 -5.99 -6.65 -5.63
N PRO A 43 -4.98 -7.52 -5.49
CA PRO A 43 -4.37 -7.86 -4.21
C PRO A 43 -3.95 -6.63 -3.42
N ILE A 44 -4.11 -6.70 -2.09
CA ILE A 44 -3.62 -5.72 -1.13
C ILE A 44 -2.49 -6.34 -0.34
N VAL A 45 -1.36 -5.65 -0.27
CA VAL A 45 -0.24 -5.99 0.58
C VAL A 45 -0.18 -4.94 1.67
N VAL A 46 -0.33 -5.36 2.92
CA VAL A 46 -0.13 -4.49 4.08
C VAL A 46 1.29 -4.64 4.55
N TYR A 47 1.98 -3.51 4.71
CA TYR A 47 3.36 -3.46 5.14
C TYR A 47 3.54 -2.63 6.40
N ARG A 48 4.49 -3.01 7.24
CA ARG A 48 4.88 -2.28 8.44
C ARG A 48 5.90 -1.20 8.13
N GLN A 49 6.91 -1.53 7.34
CA GLN A 49 8.01 -0.62 7.02
C GLN A 49 8.36 -0.69 5.53
N LEU A 50 8.72 0.46 4.98
CA LEU A 50 9.27 0.59 3.63
C LEU A 50 10.63 1.28 3.74
N LEU A 51 11.65 0.66 3.18
CA LEU A 51 13.03 1.14 3.18
C LEU A 51 13.50 1.27 1.74
N VAL A 52 14.18 2.37 1.42
CA VAL A 52 14.90 2.51 0.15
C VAL A 52 16.38 2.36 0.46
N SER A 53 16.94 1.21 0.12
CA SER A 53 18.33 0.85 0.44
C SER A 53 19.34 1.56 -0.46
N GLY A 54 18.95 1.93 -1.67
CA GLY A 54 19.81 2.66 -2.59
C GLY A 54 19.09 3.19 -3.82
N VAL A 55 19.69 4.22 -4.43
CA VAL A 55 19.28 4.76 -5.72
C VAL A 55 20.50 4.85 -6.61
N GLU A 56 20.46 4.14 -7.73
CA GLU A 56 21.51 4.12 -8.75
C GLU A 56 21.03 4.86 -9.99
N LEU A 57 21.83 5.82 -10.46
CA LEU A 57 21.46 6.66 -11.61
C LEU A 57 22.49 6.51 -12.73
N LYS A 58 22.00 6.37 -13.97
CA LYS A 58 22.81 6.36 -15.19
C LYS A 58 22.17 7.25 -16.25
N GLY A 59 22.64 8.50 -16.32
CA GLY A 59 22.12 9.50 -17.25
C GLY A 59 20.66 9.86 -16.94
N LYS A 60 19.74 9.54 -17.85
CA LYS A 60 18.30 9.83 -17.72
C LYS A 60 17.48 8.64 -17.17
N ARG A 61 18.14 7.58 -16.71
CA ARG A 61 17.51 6.40 -16.12
C ARG A 61 18.15 6.08 -14.78
N GLY A 62 17.45 5.34 -13.95
CA GLY A 62 17.98 4.83 -12.70
C GLY A 62 17.13 3.71 -12.14
N THR A 63 17.56 3.18 -11.02
CA THR A 63 16.89 2.12 -10.28
C THR A 63 16.92 2.43 -8.80
N ALA A 64 15.79 2.24 -8.12
CA ALA A 64 15.71 2.28 -6.67
C ALA A 64 15.54 0.86 -6.13
N GLN A 65 16.36 0.50 -5.14
CA GLN A 65 16.22 -0.75 -4.39
C GLN A 65 15.36 -0.48 -3.17
N ILE A 66 14.27 -1.23 -3.05
CA ILE A 66 13.24 -1.04 -2.03
C ILE A 66 13.06 -2.34 -1.27
N GLN A 67 12.92 -2.22 0.04
CA GLN A 67 12.64 -3.29 0.97
C GLN A 67 11.33 -3.01 1.67
N VAL A 68 10.42 -3.97 1.64
CA VAL A 68 9.09 -3.84 2.26
C VAL A 68 8.92 -4.95 3.30
N GLU A 69 8.70 -4.57 4.55
CA GLU A 69 8.34 -5.51 5.61
C GLU A 69 6.84 -5.77 5.52
N ILE A 70 6.46 -6.89 4.93
CA ILE A 70 5.07 -7.29 4.78
C ILE A 70 4.58 -7.89 6.09
N VAL A 71 3.31 -7.62 6.41
CA VAL A 71 2.61 -8.21 7.56
C VAL A 71 1.38 -9.02 7.16
N ALA A 72 0.70 -8.64 6.07
CA ALA A 72 -0.48 -9.35 5.61
C ALA A 72 -0.68 -9.17 4.10
N VAL A 73 -1.28 -10.18 3.48
CA VAL A 73 -1.72 -10.13 2.09
C VAL A 73 -3.21 -10.48 2.03
N VAL A 74 -3.94 -9.66 1.28
CA VAL A 74 -5.38 -9.83 1.04
C VAL A 74 -5.61 -9.97 -0.44
N THR A 75 -6.25 -11.06 -0.83
CA THR A 75 -6.68 -11.35 -2.19
C THR A 75 -8.18 -11.57 -2.21
N ALA A 76 -8.78 -11.72 -3.39
CA ALA A 76 -10.19 -12.06 -3.51
C ALA A 76 -10.55 -13.40 -2.83
N GLU A 77 -9.58 -14.30 -2.70
CA GLU A 77 -9.78 -15.67 -2.21
C GLU A 77 -9.38 -15.86 -0.75
N ARG A 78 -8.39 -15.11 -0.27
CA ARG A 78 -7.82 -15.31 1.07
C ARG A 78 -7.22 -14.05 1.67
N THR A 79 -7.32 -13.96 3.01
CA THR A 79 -6.65 -12.96 3.86
C THR A 79 -5.71 -13.72 4.78
N GLU A 80 -4.41 -13.50 4.64
CA GLU A 80 -3.38 -14.27 5.35
C GLU A 80 -2.32 -13.34 5.94
N SER A 81 -1.80 -13.70 7.11
CA SER A 81 -0.56 -13.10 7.62
C SER A 81 0.60 -13.56 6.73
N GLN A 82 1.41 -12.61 6.28
CA GLN A 82 2.65 -12.90 5.58
C GLN A 82 3.71 -12.00 6.21
N LEU A 83 4.55 -12.57 7.06
CA LEU A 83 5.63 -11.85 7.72
C LEU A 83 6.92 -12.07 6.95
N GLY A 84 7.53 -10.98 6.48
CA GLY A 84 8.82 -11.07 5.80
C GLY A 84 9.21 -9.79 5.11
N TRP A 85 10.50 -9.70 4.79
CA TRP A 85 11.03 -8.65 3.92
C TRP A 85 10.94 -9.11 2.47
N GLU A 86 10.39 -8.26 1.60
CA GLU A 86 10.46 -8.42 0.16
C GLU A 86 11.32 -7.33 -0.46
N ASP A 87 12.24 -7.74 -1.33
CA ASP A 87 13.07 -6.85 -2.13
C ASP A 87 12.37 -6.54 -3.47
N HIS A 88 12.33 -5.25 -3.81
CA HIS A 88 11.78 -4.76 -5.06
C HIS A 88 12.75 -3.79 -5.71
N GLN A 89 12.84 -3.86 -7.04
CA GLN A 89 13.57 -2.89 -7.83
C GLN A 89 12.59 -2.06 -8.65
N MET A 90 12.62 -0.73 -8.47
CA MET A 90 11.77 0.19 -9.23
C MET A 90 12.59 0.98 -10.24
N GLU A 91 12.06 1.10 -11.47
CA GLU A 91 12.68 1.91 -12.52
C GLU A 91 12.39 3.40 -12.33
N LEU A 92 13.45 4.21 -12.51
CA LEU A 92 13.41 5.66 -12.51
C LEU A 92 13.73 6.21 -13.90
N HIS A 93 13.02 7.25 -14.31
CA HIS A 93 13.24 7.93 -15.58
C HIS A 93 13.20 9.45 -15.41
N HIS A 94 14.11 10.15 -16.07
CA HIS A 94 14.08 11.59 -16.15
C HIS A 94 13.25 12.05 -17.36
N THR A 95 12.16 12.75 -17.08
CA THR A 95 11.26 13.33 -18.09
C THR A 95 11.50 14.84 -18.20
N LYS A 96 10.74 15.52 -19.07
CA LYS A 96 10.75 17.00 -19.13
C LYS A 96 10.23 17.65 -17.84
N GLN A 97 9.43 16.94 -17.06
CA GLN A 97 8.82 17.43 -15.82
C GLN A 97 9.63 17.05 -14.57
N GLY A 98 10.75 16.34 -14.74
CA GLY A 98 11.58 15.83 -13.65
C GLY A 98 11.62 14.30 -13.60
N TRP A 99 12.12 13.77 -12.50
CA TRP A 99 12.24 12.33 -12.28
C TRP A 99 10.89 11.71 -11.94
N VAL A 100 10.61 10.56 -12.54
CA VAL A 100 9.44 9.74 -12.26
C VAL A 100 9.87 8.31 -11.98
N MET A 101 9.11 7.64 -11.14
CA MET A 101 9.23 6.21 -10.86
C MET A 101 8.05 5.47 -11.50
N THR A 102 8.30 4.29 -12.03
CA THR A 102 7.24 3.44 -12.59
C THR A 102 6.92 2.31 -11.61
N GLN A 103 5.68 2.27 -11.13
CA GLN A 103 5.16 1.17 -10.32
C GLN A 103 4.06 0.43 -11.06
N GLY A 104 4.04 -0.89 -10.93
CA GLY A 104 2.92 -1.73 -11.35
C GLY A 104 1.59 -1.30 -10.70
N ASN A 105 0.46 -1.58 -11.35
CA ASN A 105 -0.86 -1.29 -10.78
C ASN A 105 -1.57 -2.57 -10.27
N GLU A 106 -0.86 -3.71 -10.32
CA GLU A 106 -1.36 -5.04 -10.06
C GLU A 106 -1.53 -5.31 -8.55
N ILE A 107 -0.79 -4.61 -7.70
CA ILE A 107 -0.83 -4.76 -6.23
C ILE A 107 -1.03 -3.40 -5.58
N ALA A 108 -1.93 -3.32 -4.61
CA ALA A 108 -2.08 -2.16 -3.74
C ALA A 108 -1.25 -2.34 -2.46
N TYR A 109 -0.20 -1.55 -2.30
CA TYR A 109 0.56 -1.51 -1.05
C TYR A 109 -0.08 -0.50 -0.09
N VAL A 110 -0.33 -0.93 1.15
CA VAL A 110 -0.98 -0.09 2.16
C VAL A 110 -0.14 -0.11 3.44
N PRO A 111 0.21 1.05 4.02
CA PRO A 111 0.87 1.09 5.32
C PRO A 111 -0.04 0.50 6.40
N ARG A 112 0.51 -0.31 7.31
CA ARG A 112 -0.21 -0.96 8.42
C ARG A 112 -1.06 0.02 9.20
N ASP A 113 -0.50 1.16 9.59
CA ASP A 113 -1.24 2.17 10.36
C ASP A 113 -2.38 2.80 9.57
N GLY A 114 -2.20 2.94 8.25
CA GLY A 114 -3.26 3.37 7.34
C GLY A 114 -4.38 2.34 7.25
N ALA A 115 -4.03 1.06 7.10
CA ALA A 115 -4.98 -0.04 7.07
C ALA A 115 -5.77 -0.15 8.38
N LEU A 116 -5.08 -0.14 9.54
CA LEU A 116 -5.70 -0.16 10.87
C LEU A 116 -6.71 0.98 11.03
N ARG A 117 -6.31 2.21 10.68
CA ARG A 117 -7.19 3.39 10.80
C ARG A 117 -8.44 3.26 9.93
N VAL A 118 -8.29 2.87 8.67
CA VAL A 118 -9.42 2.74 7.74
C VAL A 118 -10.37 1.62 8.18
N LEU A 119 -9.82 0.45 8.53
CA LEU A 119 -10.61 -0.70 8.96
C LEU A 119 -11.33 -0.45 10.29
N ALA A 120 -10.66 0.17 11.27
CA ALA A 120 -11.28 0.54 12.53
C ALA A 120 -12.44 1.54 12.34
N ALA A 121 -12.27 2.55 11.49
CA ALA A 121 -13.32 3.50 11.15
C ALA A 121 -14.52 2.81 10.48
N ARG A 122 -14.28 1.86 9.56
CA ARG A 122 -15.35 1.07 8.93
C ARG A 122 -16.09 0.19 9.95
N LEU A 123 -15.35 -0.49 10.83
CA LEU A 123 -15.95 -1.31 11.88
C LEU A 123 -16.85 -0.47 12.79
N ALA A 124 -16.39 0.72 13.21
CA ALA A 124 -17.18 1.65 14.01
C ALA A 124 -18.47 2.10 13.30
N ALA A 125 -18.40 2.40 12.00
CA ALA A 125 -19.58 2.76 11.21
C ALA A 125 -20.59 1.59 11.10
N LEU A 126 -20.09 0.36 10.92
CA LEU A 126 -20.93 -0.83 10.83
C LEU A 126 -21.61 -1.16 12.16
N THR A 127 -20.94 -0.96 13.30
CA THR A 127 -21.53 -1.24 14.63
C THR A 127 -22.54 -0.19 15.08
N GLN A 128 -22.44 1.05 14.57
CA GLN A 128 -23.40 2.12 14.84
C GLN A 128 -24.66 2.04 13.95
N SER A 129 -24.61 1.31 12.84
CA SER A 129 -25.75 1.09 11.97
C SER A 129 -26.81 0.22 12.65
N THR A 130 -28.03 0.75 12.81
CA THR A 130 -29.19 0.03 13.36
C THR A 130 -29.76 -1.02 12.40
N ASP A 131 -29.50 -0.87 11.10
CA ASP A 131 -29.88 -1.83 10.08
C ASP A 131 -28.98 -3.06 10.13
N ARG A 132 -29.52 -4.17 10.61
CA ARG A 132 -28.86 -5.48 10.58
C ARG A 132 -29.16 -6.20 9.28
N SER A 133 -28.10 -6.69 8.63
CA SER A 133 -28.20 -7.63 7.52
C SER A 133 -27.09 -8.65 7.62
N THR A 134 -27.33 -9.86 7.11
CA THR A 134 -26.31 -10.92 7.08
C THR A 134 -25.07 -10.52 6.28
N GLU A 135 -25.20 -9.58 5.34
CA GLU A 135 -24.07 -9.00 4.61
C GLU A 135 -23.20 -8.12 5.51
N LYS A 136 -23.82 -7.25 6.33
CA LYS A 136 -23.10 -6.42 7.31
C LYS A 136 -22.41 -7.25 8.38
N ASP A 137 -23.06 -8.31 8.86
CA ASP A 137 -22.46 -9.22 9.85
C ASP A 137 -21.21 -9.93 9.28
N ARG A 138 -21.28 -10.37 8.01
CA ARG A 138 -20.13 -10.95 7.30
C ARG A 138 -19.02 -9.92 7.13
N GLU A 139 -19.36 -8.70 6.72
CA GLU A 139 -18.38 -7.63 6.54
C GLU A 139 -17.68 -7.27 7.86
N GLN A 140 -18.43 -7.14 8.97
CA GLN A 140 -17.86 -6.94 10.30
C GLN A 140 -16.90 -8.06 10.68
N ALA A 141 -17.30 -9.33 10.48
CA ALA A 141 -16.44 -10.46 10.78
C ALA A 141 -15.16 -10.47 9.93
N SER A 142 -15.25 -10.13 8.64
CA SER A 142 -14.10 -10.01 7.74
C SER A 142 -13.16 -8.88 8.17
N ILE A 143 -13.69 -7.72 8.57
CA ILE A 143 -12.87 -6.61 9.09
C ILE A 143 -12.19 -6.98 10.41
N ILE A 144 -12.89 -7.64 11.33
CA ILE A 144 -12.31 -8.08 12.62
C ILE A 144 -11.17 -9.08 12.37
N ARG A 145 -11.38 -10.07 11.50
CA ARG A 145 -10.31 -11.02 11.14
C ARG A 145 -9.09 -10.30 10.59
N PHE A 146 -9.29 -9.33 9.69
CA PHE A 146 -8.18 -8.59 9.12
C PHE A 146 -7.47 -7.71 10.16
N LEU A 147 -8.21 -7.02 11.03
CA LEU A 147 -7.62 -6.24 12.12
C LEU A 147 -6.74 -7.10 13.04
N ASN A 148 -7.18 -8.32 13.38
CA ASN A 148 -6.38 -9.23 14.22
C ASN A 148 -5.03 -9.56 13.58
N LEU A 149 -5.00 -9.82 12.26
CA LEU A 149 -3.75 -10.07 11.52
C LEU A 149 -2.79 -8.87 11.54
N LEU A 150 -3.32 -7.66 11.70
CA LEU A 150 -2.50 -6.46 11.73
C LEU A 150 -2.00 -6.12 13.14
N VAL A 151 -2.69 -6.54 14.20
CA VAL A 151 -2.32 -6.20 15.58
C VAL A 151 -1.30 -7.17 16.16
N GLU A 152 -1.30 -8.42 15.71
CA GLU A 152 -0.27 -9.44 16.04
C GLU A 152 1.13 -9.06 15.53
#